data_AF-A0A651DXD8-F1
#
_entry.id   AF-A0A651DXD8-F1
#
_cell.length_a   1.000
_cell.length_b   1.000
_cell.length_c   1.000
_cell.angle_alpha   90.00
_cell.angle_beta   90.00
_cell.angle_gamma   90.00
#
_symmetry.space_group_name_H-M   'P 1'
#
loop_
_entity.id
_entity.type
_entity.pdbx_description
1 polymer ?
#
loop_
_entity_poly.entity_id
_entity_poly.type
_entity_poly.pdbx_seq_one_letter_code
_entity_poly.pdbx_strand_id
1 'polypeptide(L)'
;FAEMKRGMASLDHISWERLEREQSVTYPCAAEDAPGQDVVFSDAFPTVSGRAKFAPTRPLPPDEPVDNDYPTVLTTGRQLEHWHTGSMTRRAKVLDELEPEAVASLAPAELIRLGMVPGDDLTIATRRGSITLKARVDPGMPEGMVFVPFCYGEAAANLLTNPALDPYGKIPEFKYAACRLSRSSARQESLLSV
;
A
#
# COMPACT_ATOMS: atom_id res chain seq x y z
N PHE A 1 -24.83 -6.99 15.60
CA PHE A 1 -24.67 -5.58 16.05
C PHE A 1 -25.04 -5.40 17.52
N ALA A 2 -26.30 -5.67 17.93
CA ALA A 2 -26.74 -5.48 19.32
C ALA A 2 -25.89 -6.22 20.37
N GLU A 3 -25.37 -7.41 20.05
CA GLU A 3 -24.45 -8.14 20.93
C GLU A 3 -23.10 -7.43 21.09
N MET A 4 -22.53 -6.90 20.00
CA MET A 4 -21.24 -6.19 20.02
C MET A 4 -21.29 -4.98 20.97
N LYS A 5 -22.42 -4.26 20.99
CA LYS A 5 -22.64 -3.12 21.91
C LYS A 5 -22.50 -3.50 23.38
N ARG A 6 -22.72 -4.77 23.76
CA ARG A 6 -22.60 -5.20 25.16
C ARG A 6 -21.14 -5.23 25.64
N GLY A 7 -20.17 -5.29 24.72
CA GLY A 7 -18.73 -5.37 25.05
C GLY A 7 -17.87 -4.29 24.40
N MET A 8 -18.43 -3.48 23.49
CA MET A 8 -17.71 -2.44 22.76
C MET A 8 -18.28 -1.07 23.11
N ALA A 9 -17.74 -0.42 24.14
CA ALA A 9 -18.13 0.93 24.54
C ALA A 9 -17.99 1.95 23.40
N SER A 10 -17.13 1.68 22.41
CA SER A 10 -17.03 2.50 21.20
C SER A 10 -18.29 2.49 20.31
N LEU A 11 -19.27 1.64 20.62
CA LEU A 11 -20.57 1.58 19.93
C LEU A 11 -21.72 2.10 20.81
N ASP A 12 -21.42 2.65 21.98
CA ASP A 12 -22.42 3.24 22.85
C ASP A 12 -23.22 4.30 22.08
N HIS A 13 -24.54 4.28 22.28
CA HIS A 13 -25.48 5.20 21.62
C HIS A 13 -25.57 5.14 20.09
N ILE A 14 -24.87 4.21 19.45
CA ILE A 14 -24.98 3.93 18.01
C ILE A 14 -25.88 2.69 17.87
N SER A 15 -27.17 2.87 17.57
CA SER A 15 -28.10 1.77 17.28
C SER A 15 -28.24 1.55 15.77
N TRP A 16 -28.77 0.41 15.34
CA TRP A 16 -29.03 0.19 13.91
C TRP A 16 -30.14 1.13 13.41
N GLU A 17 -31.21 1.26 14.18
CA GLU A 17 -32.35 2.15 13.90
C GLU A 17 -31.91 3.61 13.82
N ARG A 18 -30.93 4.00 14.65
CA ARG A 18 -30.32 5.33 14.61
C ARG A 18 -29.56 5.53 13.30
N LEU A 19 -28.73 4.58 12.90
CA LEU A 19 -27.98 4.65 11.65
C LEU A 19 -28.92 4.72 10.43
N GLU A 20 -30.02 3.95 10.43
CA GLU A 20 -31.03 4.03 9.37
C GLU A 20 -31.72 5.40 9.32
N ARG A 21 -32.03 5.99 10.47
CA ARG A 21 -32.68 7.31 10.55
C ARG A 21 -31.75 8.45 10.15
N GLU A 22 -30.51 8.43 10.62
CA GLU A 22 -29.53 9.52 10.46
C GLU A 22 -28.62 9.35 9.23
N GLN A 23 -28.67 8.19 8.56
CA GLN A 23 -27.86 7.79 7.41
C GLN A 23 -26.35 7.62 7.70
N SER A 24 -25.82 8.38 8.65
CA SER A 24 -24.48 8.22 9.22
C SER A 24 -24.49 8.67 10.68
N VAL A 25 -23.59 8.09 11.48
CA VAL A 25 -23.41 8.47 12.88
C VAL A 25 -21.91 8.54 13.15
N THR A 26 -21.40 9.73 13.53
CA THR A 26 -19.98 9.92 13.85
C THR A 26 -19.69 9.47 15.27
N TYR A 27 -18.78 8.51 15.44
CA TYR A 27 -18.23 8.15 16.75
C TYR A 27 -17.17 9.19 17.18
N PRO A 28 -17.12 9.61 18.46
CA PRO A 28 -17.94 9.19 19.61
C PRO A 28 -19.30 9.88 19.73
N CYS A 29 -20.26 9.17 20.33
CA CYS A 29 -21.61 9.68 20.63
C CYS A 29 -21.82 9.73 22.15
N ALA A 30 -22.21 10.88 22.69
CA ALA A 30 -22.41 11.05 24.13
C ALA A 30 -23.79 10.58 24.65
N ALA A 31 -24.79 10.49 23.76
CA ALA A 31 -26.14 10.03 24.06
C ALA A 31 -26.84 9.53 22.79
N GLU A 32 -27.98 8.84 22.93
CA GLU A 32 -28.74 8.25 21.82
C GLU A 32 -29.32 9.28 20.84
N ASP A 33 -29.57 10.49 21.32
CA ASP A 33 -30.20 11.61 20.62
C ASP A 33 -29.27 12.82 20.43
N ALA A 34 -28.03 12.75 20.93
CA ALA A 34 -27.01 13.77 20.72
C ALA A 34 -26.23 13.51 19.43
N PRO A 35 -25.84 14.55 18.66
CA PRO A 35 -25.00 14.36 17.48
C PRO A 35 -23.65 13.72 17.84
N GLY A 36 -23.08 13.02 16.87
CA GLY A 36 -21.72 12.51 16.95
C GLY A 36 -20.69 13.64 17.09
N GLN A 37 -19.53 13.33 17.67
CA GLN A 37 -18.42 14.28 17.77
C GLN A 37 -17.49 14.14 16.56
N ASP A 38 -17.49 15.16 15.70
CA ASP A 38 -16.62 15.20 14.52
C ASP A 38 -15.17 15.59 14.85
N VAL A 39 -14.93 16.10 16.07
CA VAL A 39 -13.61 16.47 16.57
C VAL A 39 -13.35 15.76 17.90
N VAL A 40 -12.31 14.94 17.94
CA VAL A 40 -11.85 14.26 19.16
C VAL A 40 -10.81 15.09 19.90
N PHE A 41 -10.73 14.90 21.22
CA PHE A 41 -9.76 15.55 22.11
C PHE A 41 -9.88 17.09 22.16
N SER A 42 -11.09 17.62 21.98
CA SER A 42 -11.37 19.06 22.11
C SER A 42 -11.09 19.61 23.50
N ASP A 43 -11.35 18.80 24.54
CA ASP A 43 -11.22 19.22 25.94
C ASP A 43 -9.92 18.71 26.58
N ALA A 44 -9.62 17.41 26.41
CA ALA A 44 -8.46 16.75 27.00
C ALA A 44 -8.03 15.53 26.18
N PHE A 45 -6.77 15.12 26.36
CA PHE A 45 -6.25 13.88 25.81
C PHE A 45 -6.60 12.67 26.70
N PRO A 46 -6.75 11.46 26.13
CA PRO A 46 -7.08 10.24 26.87
C PRO A 46 -5.83 9.68 27.57
N THR A 47 -5.17 10.51 28.37
CA THR A 47 -4.00 10.17 29.18
C THR A 47 -4.36 10.38 30.65
N VAL A 48 -3.63 9.73 31.56
CA VAL A 48 -3.85 9.87 33.02
C VAL A 48 -3.80 11.34 33.48
N SER A 49 -3.03 12.19 32.79
CA SER A 49 -2.90 13.62 33.10
C SER A 49 -3.84 14.54 32.31
N GLY A 50 -4.60 14.01 31.34
CA GLY A 50 -5.41 14.80 30.41
C GLY A 50 -4.62 15.60 29.36
N ARG A 51 -3.28 15.51 29.35
CA ARG A 51 -2.40 16.29 28.47
C ARG A 51 -1.74 15.44 27.39
N ALA A 52 -1.37 16.07 26.28
CA ALA A 52 -0.56 15.44 25.24
C ALA A 52 0.82 15.04 25.79
N LYS A 53 1.35 13.93 25.26
CA LYS A 53 2.71 13.47 25.56
C LYS A 53 3.60 13.71 24.35
N PHE A 54 4.63 14.54 24.52
CA PHE A 54 5.69 14.67 23.52
C PHE A 54 6.65 13.48 23.65
N ALA A 55 6.91 12.80 22.54
CA ALA A 55 7.84 11.68 22.47
C ALA A 55 9.01 12.07 21.54
N PRO A 56 10.26 12.13 22.03
CA PRO A 56 11.40 12.35 21.14
C PRO A 56 11.58 11.15 20.22
N THR A 57 11.84 11.40 18.94
CA THR A 57 12.13 10.37 17.95
C THR A 57 13.45 10.67 17.24
N ARG A 58 14.17 9.62 16.86
CA ARG A 58 15.40 9.72 16.08
C ARG A 58 15.15 9.05 14.73
N PRO A 59 15.50 9.68 13.60
CA PRO A 59 15.47 9.01 12.31
C PRO A 59 16.39 7.79 12.34
N LEU A 60 15.88 6.65 11.88
CA LEU A 60 16.64 5.42 11.70
C LEU A 60 16.72 5.11 10.20
N PRO A 61 17.79 4.45 9.72
CA PRO A 61 17.81 3.91 8.37
C PRO A 61 16.76 2.82 8.20
N PRO A 62 16.36 2.49 6.96
CA PRO A 62 15.54 1.30 6.69
C PRO A 62 16.29 0.02 7.09
N ASP A 63 15.55 -1.05 7.37
CA ASP A 63 16.13 -2.33 7.78
C ASP A 63 16.90 -3.04 6.65
N GLU A 64 16.56 -2.74 5.40
CA GLU A 64 17.26 -3.24 4.21
C GLU A 64 17.74 -2.09 3.31
N PRO A 65 18.85 -1.40 3.66
CA PRO A 65 19.41 -0.35 2.82
C PRO A 65 19.90 -0.90 1.48
N VAL A 66 19.92 -0.03 0.46
CA VAL A 66 20.51 -0.36 -0.85
C VAL A 66 22.01 -0.62 -0.74
N ASP A 67 22.53 -1.45 -1.63
CA ASP A 67 23.96 -1.75 -1.76
C ASP A 67 24.36 -1.89 -3.24
N ASN A 68 25.61 -2.32 -3.49
CA ASN A 68 26.13 -2.47 -4.85
C ASN A 68 25.39 -3.54 -5.67
N ASP A 69 24.85 -4.57 -5.01
CA ASP A 69 24.14 -5.67 -5.69
C ASP A 69 22.66 -5.31 -5.95
N TYR A 70 22.09 -4.48 -5.08
CA TYR A 70 20.70 -4.01 -5.09
C TYR A 70 20.63 -2.48 -4.90
N PRO A 71 21.02 -1.70 -5.94
CA PRO A 71 21.24 -0.25 -5.81
C PRO A 71 19.98 0.61 -5.92
N THR A 72 18.79 0.02 -6.09
CA THR A 72 17.54 0.74 -6.32
C THR A 72 16.56 0.48 -5.18
N VAL A 73 15.81 1.49 -4.76
CA VAL A 73 14.74 1.33 -3.76
C VAL A 73 13.44 0.89 -4.45
N LEU A 74 12.91 -0.26 -4.04
CA LEU A 74 11.55 -0.67 -4.32
C LEU A 74 10.59 -0.05 -3.30
N THR A 75 9.55 0.59 -3.79
CA THR A 75 8.39 1.00 -2.99
C THR A 75 7.11 0.43 -3.59
N THR A 76 6.12 0.18 -2.73
CA THR A 76 4.84 -0.42 -3.12
C THR A 76 3.68 0.54 -2.87
N GLY A 77 2.60 0.41 -3.63
CA GLY A 77 1.39 1.18 -3.34
C GLY A 77 0.16 0.69 -4.07
N ARG A 78 -0.82 1.58 -4.15
CA ARG A 78 -2.12 1.30 -4.76
C ARG A 78 -2.22 2.00 -6.10
N GLN A 79 -3.07 1.44 -6.94
CA GLN A 79 -3.49 2.01 -8.20
C GLN A 79 -4.99 2.27 -8.12
N LEU A 80 -5.45 3.36 -8.73
CA LEU A 80 -6.82 3.85 -8.56
C LEU A 80 -7.85 2.81 -8.99
N GLU A 81 -7.58 2.15 -10.11
CA GLU A 81 -8.46 1.22 -10.81
C GLU A 81 -8.60 -0.10 -10.05
N HIS A 82 -7.59 -0.48 -9.25
CA HIS A 82 -7.54 -1.80 -8.62
C HIS A 82 -7.44 -1.75 -7.10
N TRP A 83 -8.39 -2.42 -6.45
CA TRP A 83 -8.45 -2.46 -4.99
C TRP A 83 -7.65 -3.64 -4.42
N HIS A 84 -6.67 -3.31 -3.58
CA HIS A 84 -5.83 -4.26 -2.87
C HIS A 84 -5.31 -5.40 -3.73
N THR A 85 -5.78 -6.63 -3.56
CA THR A 85 -5.30 -7.83 -4.29
C THR A 85 -5.93 -7.97 -5.68
N GLY A 86 -6.74 -7.01 -6.12
CA GLY A 86 -7.43 -7.05 -7.41
C GLY A 86 -8.53 -8.12 -7.51
N SER A 87 -8.83 -8.85 -6.43
CA SER A 87 -9.69 -10.04 -6.47
C SER A 87 -11.11 -9.75 -6.96
N MET A 88 -11.60 -8.53 -6.75
CA MET A 88 -12.88 -8.03 -7.26
C MET A 88 -12.69 -7.11 -8.48
N THR A 89 -11.82 -6.12 -8.39
CA THR A 89 -11.71 -5.05 -9.39
C THR A 89 -11.15 -5.52 -10.73
N ARG A 90 -10.26 -6.52 -10.74
CA ARG A 90 -9.77 -7.14 -11.97
C ARG A 90 -10.78 -8.05 -12.67
N ARG A 91 -11.91 -8.33 -12.01
CA ARG A 91 -13.04 -9.03 -12.63
C ARG A 91 -14.07 -8.04 -13.20
N ALA A 92 -13.93 -6.74 -12.89
CA ALA A 92 -14.77 -5.71 -13.45
C ALA A 92 -14.18 -5.25 -14.78
N LYS A 93 -14.86 -5.58 -15.87
CA LYS A 93 -14.40 -5.32 -17.25
C LYS A 93 -13.87 -3.90 -17.46
N VAL A 94 -14.63 -2.88 -17.02
CA VAL A 94 -14.26 -1.47 -17.22
C VAL A 94 -12.95 -1.12 -16.51
N LEU A 95 -12.71 -1.64 -15.29
CA LEU A 95 -11.51 -1.32 -14.52
C LEU A 95 -10.29 -2.08 -15.07
N ASP A 96 -10.48 -3.34 -15.44
CA ASP A 96 -9.41 -4.16 -16.02
C ASP A 96 -9.01 -3.67 -17.41
N GLU A 97 -9.94 -3.15 -18.22
CA GLU A 97 -9.60 -2.52 -19.51
C GLU A 97 -8.77 -1.22 -19.36
N LEU A 98 -8.92 -0.49 -18.25
CA LEU A 98 -8.14 0.72 -17.99
C LEU A 98 -6.70 0.40 -17.57
N GLU A 99 -6.51 -0.63 -16.74
CA GLU A 99 -5.21 -1.01 -16.19
C GLU A 99 -4.99 -2.54 -16.21
N PRO A 100 -4.89 -3.16 -17.41
CA PRO A 100 -4.92 -4.61 -17.58
C PRO A 100 -3.62 -5.31 -17.15
N GLU A 101 -2.50 -4.62 -17.31
CA GLU A 101 -1.16 -5.20 -17.14
C GLU A 101 -0.50 -4.72 -15.85
N ALA A 102 0.28 -5.61 -15.25
CA ALA A 102 1.16 -5.23 -14.15
C ALA A 102 2.25 -4.28 -14.63
N VAL A 103 2.44 -3.17 -13.90
CA VAL A 103 3.40 -2.13 -14.25
C VAL A 103 4.35 -1.77 -13.11
N ALA A 104 5.56 -1.36 -13.48
CA ALA A 104 6.54 -0.73 -12.61
C ALA A 104 6.81 0.70 -13.08
N SER A 105 6.53 1.69 -12.23
CA SER A 105 6.78 3.10 -12.54
C SER A 105 8.19 3.52 -12.14
N LEU A 106 8.87 4.19 -13.05
CA LEU A 106 10.27 4.60 -12.94
C LEU A 106 10.46 6.02 -13.49
N ALA A 107 11.47 6.74 -12.99
CA ALA A 107 11.91 7.99 -13.58
C ALA A 107 12.40 7.77 -15.03
N PRO A 108 12.27 8.76 -15.94
CA PRO A 108 12.78 8.67 -17.30
C PRO A 108 14.28 8.28 -17.38
N ALA A 109 15.10 8.80 -16.46
CA ALA A 109 16.54 8.52 -16.40
C ALA A 109 16.84 7.02 -16.14
N GLU A 110 16.00 6.32 -15.37
CA GLU A 110 16.20 4.89 -15.10
C GLU A 110 15.98 4.04 -16.36
N LEU A 111 14.97 4.36 -17.17
CA LEU A 111 14.75 3.67 -18.45
C LEU A 111 15.93 3.89 -19.40
N ILE A 112 16.44 5.12 -19.48
CA ILE A 112 17.61 5.46 -20.30
C ILE A 112 18.84 4.67 -19.82
N ARG A 113 19.10 4.65 -18.52
CA ARG A 113 20.21 3.90 -17.89
C ARG A 113 20.14 2.41 -18.21
N LEU A 114 18.94 1.85 -18.28
CA LEU A 114 18.69 0.44 -18.59
C LEU A 114 18.60 0.14 -20.09
N GLY A 115 18.63 1.16 -20.97
CA GLY A 115 18.44 1.00 -22.41
C GLY A 115 17.05 0.44 -22.76
N MET A 116 16.03 0.86 -22.02
CA MET A 116 14.64 0.41 -22.15
C MET A 116 13.72 1.55 -22.61
N VAL A 117 12.60 1.18 -23.21
CA VAL A 117 11.50 2.11 -23.53
C VAL A 117 10.24 1.74 -22.73
N PRO A 118 9.27 2.66 -22.55
CA PRO A 118 8.00 2.32 -21.91
C PRO A 118 7.31 1.14 -22.59
N GLY A 119 6.77 0.22 -21.79
CA GLY A 119 6.16 -1.04 -22.25
C GLY A 119 7.13 -2.22 -22.38
N ASP A 120 8.44 -2.02 -22.27
CA ASP A 120 9.40 -3.12 -22.20
C ASP A 120 9.21 -3.93 -20.90
N ASP A 121 9.54 -5.22 -20.97
CA ASP A 121 9.54 -6.11 -19.80
C ASP A 121 10.74 -5.80 -18.88
N LEU A 122 10.44 -5.34 -17.67
CA LEU A 122 11.38 -5.06 -16.60
C LEU A 122 11.37 -6.21 -15.59
N THR A 123 12.55 -6.74 -15.27
CA THR A 123 12.73 -7.64 -14.13
C THR A 123 13.22 -6.85 -12.92
N ILE A 124 12.50 -6.98 -11.80
CA ILE A 124 12.88 -6.44 -10.50
C ILE A 124 13.28 -7.62 -9.62
N ALA A 125 14.53 -7.65 -9.18
CA ALA A 125 15.06 -8.71 -8.32
C ALA A 125 15.45 -8.16 -6.94
N THR A 126 15.21 -8.95 -5.91
CA THR A 126 15.66 -8.70 -4.54
C THR A 126 16.38 -9.93 -4.01
N ARG A 127 16.78 -9.93 -2.73
CA ARG A 127 17.35 -11.10 -2.06
C ARG A 127 16.38 -12.28 -1.94
N ARG A 128 15.07 -12.03 -2.08
CA ARG A 128 14.00 -13.02 -1.85
C ARG A 128 13.44 -13.63 -3.13
N GLY A 129 13.60 -12.95 -4.26
CA GLY A 129 13.04 -13.40 -5.53
C GLY A 129 13.01 -12.28 -6.56
N SER A 130 12.31 -12.54 -7.65
CA SER A 130 12.15 -11.59 -8.75
C SER A 130 10.75 -11.66 -9.35
N ILE A 131 10.29 -10.54 -9.88
CA ILE A 131 9.09 -10.47 -10.73
C ILE A 131 9.45 -9.78 -12.05
N THR A 132 8.67 -10.05 -13.10
CA THR A 132 8.77 -9.36 -14.39
C THR A 132 7.43 -8.72 -14.71
N LEU A 133 7.45 -7.45 -15.12
CA LEU A 133 6.28 -6.63 -15.41
C LEU A 133 6.64 -5.47 -16.35
N LYS A 134 5.64 -4.73 -16.84
CA LYS A 134 5.86 -3.69 -17.84
C LYS A 134 6.48 -2.43 -17.23
N ALA A 135 7.51 -1.88 -17.87
CA ALA A 135 8.07 -0.59 -17.48
C ALA A 135 7.12 0.55 -17.87
N ARG A 136 6.80 1.42 -16.91
CA ARG A 136 6.04 2.66 -17.11
C ARG A 136 6.91 3.85 -16.74
N VAL A 137 6.94 4.85 -17.60
CA VAL A 137 7.65 6.10 -17.28
C VAL A 137 6.75 6.99 -16.43
N ASP A 138 7.31 7.55 -15.36
CA ASP A 138 6.68 8.53 -14.50
C ASP A 138 7.70 9.64 -14.15
N PRO A 139 7.57 10.84 -14.74
CA PRO A 139 8.45 11.97 -14.41
C PRO A 139 8.38 12.44 -12.96
N GLY A 140 7.34 12.06 -12.21
CA GLY A 140 7.21 12.35 -10.79
C GLY A 140 7.97 11.39 -9.88
N MET A 141 8.47 10.27 -10.42
CA MET A 141 9.25 9.30 -9.66
C MET A 141 10.69 9.80 -9.43
N PRO A 142 11.24 9.65 -8.21
CA PRO A 142 12.65 9.89 -7.95
C PRO A 142 13.56 8.92 -8.72
N GLU A 143 14.73 9.39 -9.14
CA GLU A 143 15.80 8.53 -9.63
C GLU A 143 16.27 7.55 -8.54
N GLY A 144 16.73 6.36 -8.92
CA GLY A 144 17.09 5.31 -7.97
C GLY A 144 15.91 4.66 -7.23
N MET A 145 14.67 4.92 -7.65
CA MET A 145 13.46 4.29 -7.09
C MET A 145 12.60 3.62 -8.16
N VAL A 146 11.89 2.54 -7.76
CA VAL A 146 10.85 1.88 -8.55
C VAL A 146 9.57 1.72 -7.73
N PHE A 147 8.44 2.05 -8.32
CA PHE A 147 7.12 1.87 -7.72
C PHE A 147 6.39 0.69 -8.36
N VAL A 148 5.84 -0.21 -7.54
CA VAL A 148 5.05 -1.36 -7.99
C VAL A 148 3.70 -1.41 -7.25
N PRO A 149 2.55 -1.33 -7.96
CA PRO A 149 1.25 -1.62 -7.37
C PRO A 149 1.17 -3.07 -6.92
N PHE A 150 0.64 -3.33 -5.71
CA PHE A 150 0.54 -4.69 -5.17
C PHE A 150 -0.75 -5.43 -5.57
N CYS A 151 -1.51 -4.91 -6.54
CA CYS A 151 -2.79 -5.47 -6.99
C CYS A 151 -2.72 -6.57 -8.05
N TYR A 152 -1.51 -6.84 -8.56
CA TYR A 152 -1.28 -7.83 -9.60
C TYR A 152 -0.76 -9.14 -9.01
N GLY A 153 -1.51 -10.23 -9.19
CA GLY A 153 -1.11 -11.55 -8.70
C GLY A 153 -0.03 -12.21 -9.58
N GLU A 154 -0.04 -11.90 -10.87
CA GLU A 154 0.94 -12.32 -11.87
C GLU A 154 2.34 -11.71 -11.64
N ALA A 155 2.41 -10.56 -10.98
CA ALA A 155 3.65 -9.87 -10.61
C ALA A 155 3.57 -9.41 -9.15
N ALA A 156 3.42 -10.36 -8.24
CA ALA A 156 3.15 -10.10 -6.83
C ALA A 156 4.32 -9.36 -6.14
N ALA A 157 4.15 -8.05 -5.93
CA ALA A 157 5.15 -7.19 -5.30
C ALA A 157 5.62 -7.67 -3.91
N ASN A 158 4.72 -8.30 -3.14
CA ASN A 158 5.02 -8.81 -1.79
C ASN A 158 6.04 -9.96 -1.79
N LEU A 159 6.32 -10.60 -2.93
CA LEU A 159 7.43 -11.56 -3.04
C LEU A 159 8.80 -10.88 -2.93
N LEU A 160 8.86 -9.57 -3.17
CA LEU A 160 10.08 -8.78 -3.17
C LEU A 160 10.33 -8.03 -1.85
N THR A 161 9.27 -7.80 -1.05
CA THR A 161 9.36 -6.98 0.17
C THR A 161 10.17 -7.69 1.24
N ASN A 162 10.88 -6.92 2.06
CA ASN A 162 11.67 -7.48 3.15
C ASN A 162 10.76 -7.95 4.32
N PRO A 163 11.21 -8.91 5.16
CA PRO A 163 10.39 -9.47 6.24
C PRO A 163 10.52 -8.70 7.56
N ALA A 164 11.17 -7.53 7.58
CA ALA A 164 11.33 -6.75 8.80
C ALA A 164 9.98 -6.23 9.30
N LEU A 165 9.86 -6.17 10.62
CA LEU A 165 8.64 -5.76 11.32
C LEU A 165 9.01 -4.66 12.32
N ASP A 166 8.17 -3.62 12.36
CA ASP A 166 8.23 -2.63 13.44
C ASP A 166 8.26 -3.34 14.80
N PRO A 167 9.20 -3.00 15.70
CA PRO A 167 9.40 -3.73 16.94
C PRO A 167 8.18 -3.72 17.88
N TYR A 168 7.27 -2.76 17.74
CA TYR A 168 6.12 -2.59 18.63
C TYR A 168 4.82 -3.11 18.01
N GLY A 169 4.38 -2.48 16.91
CA GLY A 169 3.14 -2.78 16.21
C GLY A 169 3.22 -3.98 15.27
N LYS A 170 4.41 -4.55 15.05
CA LYS A 170 4.64 -5.68 14.13
C LYS A 170 4.15 -5.38 12.70
N ILE A 171 4.28 -4.12 12.30
CA ILE A 171 3.90 -3.64 10.97
C ILE A 171 5.07 -3.90 10.01
N PRO A 172 4.84 -4.55 8.87
CA PRO A 172 5.89 -4.85 7.90
C PRO A 172 6.39 -3.62 7.12
N GLU A 173 7.66 -3.63 6.74
CA GLU A 173 8.34 -2.57 5.98
C GLU A 173 8.04 -2.64 4.46
N PHE A 174 6.77 -2.49 4.07
CA PHE A 174 6.38 -2.60 2.64
C PHE A 174 6.84 -1.45 1.74
N LYS A 175 7.30 -0.33 2.31
CA LYS A 175 7.62 0.90 1.56
C LYS A 175 9.10 1.06 1.24
N TYR A 176 9.90 0.07 1.61
CA TYR A 176 11.32 0.05 1.30
C TYR A 176 11.81 -1.39 1.14
N ALA A 177 12.46 -1.68 0.02
CA ALA A 177 13.29 -2.87 -0.13
C ALA A 177 14.39 -2.56 -1.13
N ALA A 178 15.60 -3.04 -0.87
CA ALA A 178 16.68 -2.94 -1.84
C ALA A 178 16.42 -3.91 -3.01
N CYS A 179 16.48 -3.40 -4.23
CA CYS A 179 16.26 -4.17 -5.45
C CYS A 179 17.28 -3.84 -6.54
N ARG A 180 17.34 -4.72 -7.54
CA ARG A 180 18.08 -4.54 -8.78
C ARG A 180 17.11 -4.57 -9.95
N LEU A 181 17.28 -3.62 -10.85
CA LEU A 181 16.53 -3.51 -12.09
C LEU A 181 17.35 -4.07 -13.26
N SER A 182 16.72 -4.86 -14.12
CA SER A 182 17.31 -5.32 -15.37
C SER A 182 16.25 -5.52 -16.44
N ARG A 183 16.63 -5.34 -17.71
CA ARG A 183 15.80 -5.75 -18.82
C ARG A 183 15.55 -7.27 -18.75
N SER A 184 14.31 -7.70 -18.95
CA SER A 184 14.00 -9.14 -19.02
C SER A 184 14.70 -9.77 -20.22
N SER A 185 15.40 -10.88 -20.02
CA SER A 185 16.00 -11.69 -21.10
C SER A 185 15.02 -12.73 -21.66
N ALA A 186 13.82 -12.86 -21.10
CA ALA A 186 12.86 -13.89 -21.48
C ALA A 186 11.82 -13.32 -22.46
N ARG A 187 11.78 -13.86 -23.69
CA ARG A 187 10.54 -13.89 -24.48
C ARG A 187 9.57 -14.78 -23.70
N GLN A 188 8.49 -14.22 -23.16
CA GLN A 188 7.38 -15.05 -22.70
C GLN A 188 6.75 -15.73 -23.93
N GLU A 189 6.97 -17.03 -24.10
CA GLU A 189 6.05 -17.85 -24.89
C GLU A 189 4.69 -17.81 -24.19
N SER A 190 3.72 -17.25 -24.90
CA SER A 190 2.31 -17.22 -24.50
C SER A 190 1.85 -18.65 -24.22
N LEU A 191 1.69 -19.02 -22.95
CA LEU A 191 0.88 -20.18 -22.56
C LEU A 191 -0.59 -19.76 -22.63
N LEU A 192 -1.06 -19.54 -23.86
CA LEU A 192 -2.47 -19.71 -24.21
C LEU A 192 -2.62 -21.13 -24.75
N SER A 193 -2.91 -22.07 -23.87
CA SER A 193 -3.63 -23.31 -24.17
C SER A 193 -3.86 -24.08 -22.87
N VAL A 194 -5.06 -23.95 -22.30
CA VAL A 194 -6.16 -24.95 -22.30
C VAL A 194 -7.35 -24.32 -21.58
#